data_AF-C4TDJ5-F1
#
_entry.id   AF-C4TDJ5-F1
#
_cell.length_a   1.000
_cell.length_b   1.000
_cell.length_c   1.000
_cell.angle_alpha   90.00
_cell.angle_beta   90.00
_cell.angle_gamma   90.00
#
_symmetry.space_group_name_H-M   'P 1'
#
loop_
_entity.id
_entity.type
_entity.pdbx_description
1 polymer ?
#
loop_
_entity_poly.entity_id
_entity_poly.type
_entity_poly.pdbx_seq_one_letter_code
_entity_poly.pdbx_strand_id
1 'polypeptide(L)'
;TAVRLMASVRAHFGTDLQLNELFRAPTVAALARRGRDGGDGEATGPLVRLQAGDGTAPLYLFPPLAGTVVRYAPFARALGSGRTVYGLQSPGLQPGEEACATISDMARVYVEHMRKVHPGGPWHVGGYSMGGVIAFEAARQLTEAGEQVGLVALLDTNPRMDLDPAEDYATRILVTMGLKLDLDLAALAALPEPERIQLLLEQGIASGALPPDYDEDRLTRMLHAYRHNGSALERHTIAPFAGEAVLFRAEDRSADVVEEPYDLGWGERCGGLTVRDTPGT
;
A
#
# COMPACT_ATOMS: atom_id res chain seq x y z
N THR A 1 -13.05 5.87 10.46
CA THR A 1 -11.86 5.59 9.63
C THR A 1 -11.88 6.49 8.41
N ALA A 2 -10.76 6.64 7.71
CA ALA A 2 -10.67 7.46 6.49
C ALA A 2 -11.73 7.07 5.44
N VAL A 3 -11.91 5.77 5.21
CA VAL A 3 -12.91 5.22 4.28
C VAL A 3 -14.34 5.65 4.66
N ARG A 4 -14.73 5.52 5.93
CA ARG A 4 -16.05 5.95 6.40
C ARG A 4 -16.27 7.46 6.30
N LEU A 5 -15.21 8.26 6.51
CA LEU A 5 -15.30 9.71 6.38
C LEU A 5 -15.51 10.14 4.93
N MET A 6 -14.72 9.60 3.99
CA MET A 6 -14.85 9.90 2.56
C MET A 6 -16.25 9.53 2.05
N ALA A 7 -16.75 8.36 2.45
CA ALA A 7 -18.07 7.87 2.09
C ALA A 7 -19.18 8.76 2.70
N SER A 8 -19.09 9.09 4.00
CA SER A 8 -20.02 10.03 4.63
C SER A 8 -20.03 11.40 3.95
N VAL A 9 -18.89 11.90 3.46
CA VAL A 9 -18.83 13.17 2.71
C VAL A 9 -19.56 13.05 1.37
N ARG A 10 -19.34 11.95 0.62
CA ARG A 10 -20.06 11.67 -0.63
C ARG A 10 -21.57 11.59 -0.42
N ALA A 11 -22.01 10.84 0.59
CA ALA A 11 -23.43 10.64 0.88
C ALA A 11 -24.16 11.95 1.25
N HIS A 12 -23.52 12.84 2.01
CA HIS A 12 -24.16 14.06 2.49
C HIS A 12 -23.96 15.28 1.59
N PHE A 13 -22.88 15.31 0.80
CA PHE A 13 -22.48 16.49 0.01
C PHE A 13 -22.28 16.20 -1.49
N GLY A 14 -22.47 14.95 -1.94
CA GLY A 14 -22.28 14.56 -3.35
C GLY A 14 -20.84 14.70 -3.85
N THR A 15 -19.87 14.88 -2.95
CA THR A 15 -18.46 15.11 -3.28
C THR A 15 -17.64 13.84 -3.09
N ASP A 16 -16.94 13.39 -4.12
CA ASP A 16 -16.02 12.25 -4.01
C ASP A 16 -14.64 12.73 -3.53
N LEU A 17 -14.36 12.51 -2.24
CA LEU A 17 -13.10 12.93 -1.62
C LEU A 17 -12.02 11.87 -1.85
N GLN A 18 -10.93 12.25 -2.52
CA GLN A 18 -9.78 11.36 -2.69
C GLN A 18 -8.93 11.26 -1.41
N LEU A 19 -8.17 10.17 -1.27
CA LEU A 19 -7.36 9.95 -0.08
C LEU A 19 -6.25 11.00 0.09
N ASN A 20 -5.64 11.45 -1.02
CA ASN A 20 -4.70 12.57 -1.03
C ASN A 20 -5.33 13.86 -0.46
N GLU A 21 -6.61 14.11 -0.70
CA GLU A 21 -7.30 15.29 -0.23
C GLU A 21 -7.54 15.24 1.26
N LEU A 22 -7.91 14.06 1.76
CA LEU A 22 -8.09 13.81 3.18
C LEU A 22 -6.80 14.10 3.97
N PHE A 23 -5.66 13.62 3.49
CA PHE A 23 -4.39 13.83 4.19
C PHE A 23 -3.78 15.23 3.98
N ARG A 24 -4.04 15.88 2.84
CA ARG A 24 -3.60 17.27 2.61
C ARG A 24 -4.38 18.29 3.44
N ALA A 25 -5.60 17.98 3.85
CA ALA A 25 -6.47 18.85 4.62
C ALA A 25 -6.96 18.15 5.91
N PRO A 26 -6.10 17.88 6.90
CA PRO A 26 -6.44 17.03 8.05
C PRO A 26 -7.29 17.75 9.12
N THR A 27 -8.14 18.71 8.72
CA THR A 27 -9.09 19.39 9.62
C THR A 27 -10.44 19.55 8.94
N VAL A 28 -11.52 19.51 9.73
CA VAL A 28 -12.90 19.72 9.24
C VAL A 28 -13.01 21.02 8.44
N ALA A 29 -12.42 22.11 8.94
CA ALA A 29 -12.44 23.41 8.28
C ALA A 29 -11.70 23.40 6.93
N ALA A 30 -10.59 22.68 6.82
CA ALA A 30 -9.84 22.57 5.57
C ALA A 30 -10.56 21.68 4.54
N LEU A 31 -11.15 20.56 4.97
CA LEU A 31 -11.98 19.72 4.09
C LEU A 31 -13.21 20.46 3.60
N ALA A 32 -13.89 21.19 4.49
CA ALA A 32 -15.08 21.96 4.13
C ALA A 32 -14.77 23.09 3.14
N ARG A 33 -13.56 23.68 3.19
CA ARG A 33 -13.11 24.65 2.17
C ARG A 33 -12.93 23.96 0.82
N ARG A 34 -12.18 22.85 0.77
CA ARG A 34 -11.95 22.12 -0.50
C ARG A 34 -13.23 21.59 -1.13
N GLY A 35 -14.18 21.11 -0.33
CA GLY A 35 -15.49 20.68 -0.83
C GLY A 35 -16.33 21.81 -1.42
N ARG A 36 -16.10 23.08 -1.00
CA ARG A 36 -16.78 24.26 -1.58
C ARG A 36 -16.10 24.79 -2.84
N ASP A 37 -14.77 24.74 -2.87
CA ASP A 37 -13.98 25.38 -3.92
C ASP A 37 -13.90 24.53 -5.20
N GLY A 38 -14.37 23.27 -5.17
CA GLY A 38 -14.10 22.28 -6.22
C GLY A 38 -12.63 21.82 -6.10
N GLY A 39 -12.40 20.52 -5.98
CA GLY A 39 -11.06 19.99 -5.72
C GLY A 39 -10.08 20.18 -6.88
N ASP A 40 -9.48 21.35 -7.03
CA ASP A 40 -8.41 21.62 -8.02
C ASP A 40 -7.04 21.10 -7.55
N GLY A 41 -7.02 19.92 -6.93
CA GLY A 41 -5.77 19.27 -6.54
C GLY A 41 -5.10 18.68 -7.77
N GLU A 42 -4.05 19.33 -8.27
CA GLU A 42 -3.13 18.78 -9.29
C GLU A 42 -2.93 17.27 -9.09
N ALA A 43 -3.29 16.47 -10.08
CA ALA A 43 -3.33 15.02 -9.97
C ALA A 43 -1.91 14.49 -9.72
N THR A 44 -1.57 14.18 -8.47
CA THR A 44 -0.25 13.64 -8.08
C THR A 44 -0.08 12.16 -8.46
N GLY A 45 -1.00 11.62 -9.28
CA GLY A 45 -1.10 10.20 -9.59
C GLY A 45 -1.18 9.35 -8.31
N PRO A 46 -0.37 8.30 -8.15
CA PRO A 46 -0.44 7.41 -7.00
C PRO A 46 0.05 8.04 -5.68
N LEU A 47 0.66 9.23 -5.70
CA LEU A 47 1.27 9.81 -4.50
C LEU A 47 0.23 10.46 -3.58
N VAL A 48 0.26 10.04 -2.32
CA VAL A 48 -0.51 10.59 -1.21
C VAL A 48 0.47 11.15 -0.18
N ARG A 49 0.45 12.48 0.04
CA ARG A 49 1.27 13.09 1.10
C ARG A 49 0.66 12.79 2.47
N LEU A 50 1.26 11.85 3.20
CA LEU A 50 0.78 11.40 4.51
C LEU A 50 1.20 12.34 5.64
N GLN A 51 2.38 12.95 5.51
CA GLN A 51 2.94 13.89 6.47
C GLN A 51 3.79 14.92 5.73
N ALA A 52 3.59 16.20 6.03
CA ALA A 52 4.44 17.27 5.51
C ALA A 52 5.65 17.47 6.44
N GLY A 53 6.82 17.71 5.85
CA GLY A 53 8.04 18.03 6.59
C GLY A 53 8.74 19.29 6.10
N ASP A 54 9.92 19.53 6.64
CA ASP A 54 10.71 20.77 6.58
C ASP A 54 11.65 20.90 5.35
N GLY A 55 11.48 20.07 4.32
CA GLY A 55 12.22 20.18 3.05
C GLY A 55 13.41 19.24 2.90
N THR A 56 13.63 18.32 3.85
CA THR A 56 14.55 17.18 3.65
C THR A 56 14.02 16.19 2.60
N ALA A 57 14.93 15.42 1.99
CA ALA A 57 14.60 14.43 0.97
C ALA A 57 13.49 13.46 1.45
N PRO A 58 12.35 13.34 0.73
CA PRO A 58 11.18 12.63 1.24
C PRO A 58 11.40 11.12 1.48
N LEU A 59 10.58 10.53 2.34
CA LEU A 59 10.41 9.08 2.44
C LEU A 59 9.19 8.63 1.62
N TYR A 60 9.40 7.64 0.76
CA TYR A 60 8.38 7.06 -0.11
C TYR A 60 8.01 5.65 0.37
N LEU A 61 6.75 5.46 0.76
CA LEU A 61 6.21 4.21 1.30
C LEU A 61 5.31 3.51 0.28
N PHE A 62 5.82 2.41 -0.27
CA PHE A 62 5.16 1.61 -1.31
C PHE A 62 4.02 0.78 -0.72
N PRO A 63 2.96 0.49 -1.50
CA PRO A 63 1.75 -0.09 -0.94
C PRO A 63 1.95 -1.56 -0.55
N PRO A 64 1.31 -2.02 0.54
CA PRO A 64 1.17 -3.46 0.81
C PRO A 64 0.22 -4.10 -0.22
N LEU A 65 0.00 -5.41 -0.12
CA LEU A 65 -0.82 -6.20 -1.05
C LEU A 65 -2.23 -5.60 -1.31
N ALA A 66 -2.85 -5.05 -0.26
CA ALA A 66 -4.13 -4.33 -0.33
C ALA A 66 -4.13 -3.05 -1.19
N GLY A 67 -2.97 -2.60 -1.66
CA GLY A 67 -2.82 -1.44 -2.55
C GLY A 67 -3.02 -0.07 -1.88
N THR A 68 -3.45 -0.04 -0.63
CA THR A 68 -3.76 1.19 0.12
C THR A 68 -2.69 1.58 1.14
N VAL A 69 -2.44 2.88 1.25
CA VAL A 69 -1.37 3.46 2.08
C VAL A 69 -1.87 3.99 3.42
N VAL A 70 -3.17 3.83 3.71
CA VAL A 70 -3.79 4.34 4.96
C VAL A 70 -3.08 3.80 6.20
N ARG A 71 -2.57 2.56 6.13
CA ARG A 71 -1.82 1.92 7.22
C ARG A 71 -0.54 2.65 7.60
N TYR A 72 0.06 3.39 6.68
CA TYR A 72 1.26 4.18 6.98
C TYR A 72 0.96 5.50 7.68
N ALA A 73 -0.30 5.95 7.78
CA ALA A 73 -0.59 7.26 8.38
C ALA A 73 -0.17 7.40 9.85
N PRO A 74 -0.42 6.42 10.75
CA PRO A 74 0.10 6.48 12.12
C PRO A 74 1.64 6.49 12.16
N PHE A 75 2.28 5.67 11.33
CA PHE A 75 3.74 5.61 11.19
C PHE A 75 4.32 6.96 10.72
N ALA A 76 3.77 7.56 9.67
CA ALA A 76 4.18 8.85 9.14
C ALA A 76 4.05 9.97 10.18
N ARG A 77 2.99 9.95 11.02
CA ARG A 77 2.84 10.91 12.12
C ARG A 77 3.88 10.71 13.22
N ALA A 78 4.21 9.46 13.55
CA ALA A 78 5.20 9.15 14.58
C ALA A 78 6.62 9.59 14.18
N LEU A 79 6.93 9.64 12.89
CA LEU A 79 8.19 10.21 12.37
C LEU A 79 8.31 11.74 12.56
N GLY A 80 7.22 12.42 12.93
CA GLY A 80 7.21 13.87 13.15
C GLY A 80 7.25 14.69 11.86
N SER A 81 7.72 15.94 11.94
CA SER A 81 7.77 16.88 10.81
C SER A 81 9.17 17.10 10.24
N GLY A 82 10.17 16.31 10.66
CA GLY A 82 11.55 16.44 10.16
C GLY A 82 11.76 15.88 8.75
N ARG A 83 10.71 15.31 8.12
CA ARG A 83 10.73 14.81 6.74
C ARG A 83 9.33 14.70 6.16
N THR A 84 9.19 14.98 4.88
CA THR A 84 7.94 14.68 4.15
C THR A 84 7.82 13.17 3.92
N VAL A 85 6.64 12.62 4.19
CA VAL A 85 6.32 11.20 3.94
C VAL A 85 5.21 11.10 2.90
N TYR A 86 5.51 10.39 1.82
CA TYR A 86 4.55 10.01 0.79
C TYR A 86 4.22 8.52 0.90
N GLY A 87 2.93 8.18 0.80
CA GLY A 87 2.49 6.83 0.47
C GLY A 87 2.15 6.75 -1.02
N LEU A 88 2.39 5.60 -1.65
CA LEU A 88 2.02 5.35 -3.04
C LEU A 88 0.85 4.37 -3.13
N GLN A 89 -0.29 4.79 -3.68
CA GLN A 89 -1.44 3.91 -3.91
C GLN A 89 -1.23 3.04 -5.15
N SER A 90 -1.76 1.82 -5.11
CA SER A 90 -1.75 0.93 -6.27
C SER A 90 -2.55 1.54 -7.42
N PRO A 91 -1.98 1.58 -8.64
CA PRO A 91 -2.77 1.79 -9.85
C PRO A 91 -3.92 0.79 -9.95
N GLY A 92 -5.06 1.22 -10.46
CA GLY A 92 -6.26 0.40 -10.62
C GLY A 92 -7.26 0.52 -9.47
N LEU A 93 -6.94 1.30 -8.43
CA LEU A 93 -7.89 1.60 -7.35
C LEU A 93 -8.87 2.72 -7.72
N GLN A 94 -8.48 3.63 -8.61
CA GLN A 94 -9.34 4.71 -9.09
C GLN A 94 -10.00 4.36 -10.43
N PRO A 95 -11.20 4.92 -10.73
CA PRO A 95 -11.84 4.76 -12.03
C PRO A 95 -10.91 5.21 -13.17
N GLY A 96 -10.80 4.38 -14.22
CA GLY A 96 -9.99 4.68 -15.40
C GLY A 96 -8.50 4.36 -15.28
N GLU A 97 -8.03 3.85 -14.13
CA GLU A 97 -6.67 3.35 -13.97
C GLU A 97 -6.57 1.87 -14.32
N GLU A 98 -5.45 1.48 -14.94
CA GLU A 98 -5.10 0.08 -15.18
C GLU A 98 -4.09 -0.39 -14.13
N ALA A 99 -4.26 -1.64 -13.66
CA ALA A 99 -3.29 -2.27 -12.77
C ALA A 99 -2.02 -2.68 -13.53
N CYS A 100 -0.87 -2.57 -12.88
CA CYS A 100 0.39 -3.04 -13.47
C CYS A 100 0.47 -4.58 -13.40
N ALA A 101 1.07 -5.20 -14.43
CA ALA A 101 1.19 -6.66 -14.52
C ALA A 101 2.37 -7.24 -13.73
N THR A 102 3.39 -6.43 -13.42
CA THR A 102 4.64 -6.85 -12.77
C THR A 102 5.10 -5.86 -11.70
N ILE A 103 5.84 -6.33 -10.69
CA ILE A 103 6.46 -5.49 -9.67
C ILE A 103 7.45 -4.48 -10.30
N SER A 104 8.20 -4.89 -11.33
CA SER A 104 9.12 -4.00 -12.04
C SER A 104 8.40 -2.85 -12.75
N ASP A 105 7.24 -3.11 -13.37
CA ASP A 105 6.41 -2.05 -13.96
C ASP A 105 5.83 -1.12 -12.90
N MET A 106 5.34 -1.67 -11.78
CA MET A 106 4.87 -0.88 -10.65
C MET A 106 5.95 0.06 -10.14
N ALA A 107 7.15 -0.47 -9.85
CA ALA A 107 8.28 0.30 -9.37
C ALA A 107 8.65 1.42 -10.36
N ARG A 108 8.66 1.13 -11.66
CA ARG A 108 8.95 2.14 -12.71
C ARG A 108 7.92 3.27 -12.69
N VAL A 109 6.63 2.95 -12.69
CA VAL A 109 5.55 3.96 -12.61
C VAL A 109 5.71 4.82 -11.36
N TYR A 110 5.96 4.20 -10.21
CA TYR A 110 6.17 4.92 -8.97
C TYR A 110 7.38 5.85 -9.02
N VAL A 111 8.53 5.37 -9.51
CA VAL A 111 9.75 6.17 -9.66
C VAL A 111 9.52 7.37 -10.58
N GLU A 112 8.79 7.21 -11.68
CA GLU A 112 8.42 8.32 -12.57
C GLU A 112 7.63 9.41 -11.85
N HIS A 113 6.68 9.03 -10.99
CA HIS A 113 5.94 10.00 -10.19
C HIS A 113 6.76 10.60 -9.04
N MET A 114 7.65 9.84 -8.42
CA MET A 114 8.57 10.32 -7.39
C MET A 114 9.51 11.40 -7.94
N ARG A 115 10.04 11.21 -9.16
CA ARG A 115 10.89 12.20 -9.87
C ARG A 115 10.19 13.52 -10.16
N LYS A 116 8.87 13.51 -10.38
CA LYS A 116 8.09 14.76 -10.57
C LYS A 116 8.02 15.59 -9.28
N VAL A 117 8.08 14.95 -8.12
CA VAL A 117 7.97 15.62 -6.81
C VAL A 117 9.33 16.02 -6.24
N HIS A 118 10.33 15.16 -6.37
CA HIS A 118 11.68 15.37 -5.85
C HIS A 118 12.72 14.93 -6.87
N PRO A 119 13.14 15.78 -7.81
CA PRO A 119 14.11 15.41 -8.83
C PRO A 119 15.51 15.23 -8.23
N GLY A 120 16.21 14.16 -8.62
CA GLY A 120 17.66 14.00 -8.39
C GLY A 120 18.11 13.33 -7.09
N GLY A 121 17.20 12.88 -6.22
CA GLY A 121 17.56 12.16 -5.00
C GLY A 121 18.27 13.02 -3.92
N PRO A 122 18.82 12.42 -2.84
CA PRO A 122 18.86 10.98 -2.58
C PRO A 122 17.46 10.39 -2.33
N TRP A 123 17.29 9.12 -2.71
CA TRP A 123 16.02 8.41 -2.59
C TRP A 123 15.93 7.65 -1.27
N HIS A 124 14.90 7.92 -0.48
CA HIS A 124 14.54 7.12 0.69
C HIS A 124 13.24 6.38 0.37
N VAL A 125 13.33 5.06 0.25
CA VAL A 125 12.22 4.18 -0.12
C VAL A 125 12.00 3.13 0.96
N GLY A 126 10.77 2.68 1.10
CA GLY A 126 10.47 1.57 1.97
C GLY A 126 9.04 1.07 1.84
N GLY A 127 8.73 0.02 2.56
CA GLY A 127 7.37 -0.50 2.57
C GLY A 127 7.22 -1.72 3.43
N TYR A 128 5.97 -1.97 3.79
CA TYR A 128 5.51 -3.13 4.54
C TYR A 128 5.10 -4.26 3.61
N SER A 129 5.55 -5.47 3.92
CA SER A 129 5.21 -6.69 3.17
C SER A 129 5.51 -6.49 1.67
N MET A 130 4.55 -6.64 0.76
CA MET A 130 4.72 -6.37 -0.67
C MET A 130 5.33 -5.00 -0.97
N GLY A 131 5.05 -3.99 -0.15
CA GLY A 131 5.64 -2.66 -0.29
C GLY A 131 7.17 -2.69 -0.19
N GLY A 132 7.74 -3.55 0.67
CA GLY A 132 9.20 -3.68 0.79
C GLY A 132 9.82 -4.28 -0.47
N VAL A 133 9.16 -5.26 -1.09
CA VAL A 133 9.58 -5.85 -2.37
C VAL A 133 9.60 -4.81 -3.49
N ILE A 134 8.53 -3.99 -3.59
CA ILE A 134 8.48 -2.92 -4.60
C ILE A 134 9.52 -1.84 -4.30
N ALA A 135 9.71 -1.47 -3.03
CA ALA A 135 10.73 -0.49 -2.63
C ALA A 135 12.14 -0.95 -2.99
N PHE A 136 12.43 -2.24 -2.83
CA PHE A 136 13.70 -2.84 -3.21
C PHE A 136 13.93 -2.80 -4.72
N GLU A 137 12.93 -3.18 -5.51
CA GLU A 137 12.98 -3.09 -6.97
C GLU A 137 13.13 -1.63 -7.44
N ALA A 138 12.43 -0.68 -6.82
CA ALA A 138 12.59 0.74 -7.13
C ALA A 138 14.01 1.23 -6.82
N ALA A 139 14.59 0.83 -5.68
CA ALA A 139 15.97 1.16 -5.32
C ALA A 139 16.99 0.61 -6.33
N ARG A 140 16.77 -0.62 -6.81
CA ARG A 140 17.59 -1.24 -7.87
C ARG A 140 17.52 -0.41 -9.16
N GLN A 141 16.31 -0.11 -9.65
CA GLN A 141 16.13 0.69 -10.88
C GLN A 141 16.74 2.09 -10.76
N LEU A 142 16.59 2.75 -9.62
CA LEU A 142 17.19 4.06 -9.34
C LEU A 142 18.72 4.00 -9.36
N THR A 143 19.29 2.97 -8.75
CA THR A 143 20.76 2.77 -8.70
C THR A 143 21.33 2.45 -10.07
N GLU A 144 20.65 1.62 -10.87
CA GLU A 144 21.02 1.35 -12.26
C GLU A 144 20.96 2.59 -13.15
N ALA A 145 20.08 3.53 -12.83
CA ALA A 145 20.02 4.84 -13.48
C ALA A 145 21.11 5.82 -12.97
N GLY A 146 22.00 5.39 -12.08
CA GLY A 146 23.06 6.21 -11.50
C GLY A 146 22.59 7.18 -10.41
N GLU A 147 21.38 7.01 -9.89
CA GLU A 147 20.84 7.86 -8.83
C GLU A 147 21.21 7.34 -7.44
N GLN A 148 21.38 8.26 -6.48
CA GLN A 148 21.74 7.90 -5.12
C GLN A 148 20.52 7.42 -4.33
N VAL A 149 20.58 6.19 -3.81
CA VAL A 149 19.61 5.67 -2.83
C VAL A 149 20.20 5.80 -1.43
N GLY A 150 19.53 6.57 -0.57
CA GLY A 150 19.98 6.82 0.80
C GLY A 150 19.43 5.83 1.82
N LEU A 151 18.24 5.25 1.58
CA LEU A 151 17.63 4.26 2.46
C LEU A 151 16.70 3.34 1.68
N VAL A 152 16.82 2.03 1.95
CA VAL A 152 15.81 1.02 1.63
C VAL A 152 15.31 0.41 2.94
N ALA A 153 14.09 0.74 3.36
CA ALA A 153 13.47 0.25 4.59
C ALA A 153 12.46 -0.88 4.30
N LEU A 154 12.82 -2.10 4.67
CA LEU A 154 11.99 -3.29 4.55
C LEU A 154 11.26 -3.48 5.88
N LEU A 155 9.94 -3.24 5.91
CA LEU A 155 9.13 -3.36 7.13
C LEU A 155 8.47 -4.74 7.11
N ASP A 156 8.91 -5.63 7.99
CA ASP A 156 8.50 -7.04 8.08
C ASP A 156 8.20 -7.68 6.71
N THR A 157 9.21 -7.65 5.85
CA THR A 157 9.06 -8.05 4.44
C THR A 157 9.81 -9.34 4.19
N ASN A 158 9.12 -10.36 3.69
CA ASN A 158 9.74 -11.56 3.16
C ASN A 158 9.89 -11.43 1.63
N PRO A 159 11.08 -11.65 1.04
CA PRO A 159 11.30 -11.66 -0.41
C PRO A 159 10.66 -12.87 -1.13
N ARG A 160 10.25 -13.90 -0.37
CA ARG A 160 9.48 -15.07 -0.79
C ARG A 160 8.13 -15.03 -0.08
N MET A 161 7.18 -14.30 -0.65
CA MET A 161 5.80 -14.38 -0.20
C MET A 161 5.11 -15.46 -1.01
N ASP A 162 5.05 -16.66 -0.44
CA ASP A 162 4.25 -17.75 -0.99
C ASP A 162 2.79 -17.41 -0.75
N LEU A 163 2.15 -16.88 -1.78
CA LEU A 163 0.71 -16.73 -1.82
C LEU A 163 0.14 -18.11 -2.19
N ASP A 164 -0.71 -18.69 -1.34
CA ASP A 164 -1.39 -19.94 -1.67
C ASP A 164 -2.28 -19.71 -2.91
N PRO A 165 -2.00 -20.35 -4.06
CA PRO A 165 -2.79 -20.17 -5.28
C PRO A 165 -4.22 -20.69 -5.15
N ALA A 166 -4.49 -21.55 -4.17
CA ALA A 166 -5.83 -22.07 -3.86
C ALA A 166 -6.63 -21.14 -2.95
N GLU A 167 -5.99 -20.15 -2.31
CA GLU A 167 -6.66 -19.24 -1.39
C GLU A 167 -7.36 -18.11 -2.17
N ASP A 168 -8.68 -18.02 -2.02
CA ASP A 168 -9.46 -17.02 -2.74
C ASP A 168 -9.04 -15.59 -2.34
N TYR A 169 -8.73 -14.78 -3.36
CA TYR A 169 -8.28 -13.41 -3.16
C TYR A 169 -9.32 -12.53 -2.43
N ALA A 170 -10.61 -12.83 -2.58
CA ALA A 170 -11.65 -12.09 -1.86
C ALA A 170 -11.63 -12.42 -0.36
N THR A 171 -11.42 -13.69 0.00
CA THR A 171 -11.15 -14.10 1.38
C THR A 171 -9.95 -13.36 1.98
N ARG A 172 -8.82 -13.33 1.28
CA ARG A 172 -7.59 -12.73 1.81
C ARG A 172 -7.67 -11.21 1.98
N ILE A 173 -8.36 -10.51 1.08
CA ILE A 173 -8.50 -9.05 1.23
C ILE A 173 -9.31 -8.71 2.48
N LEU A 174 -10.33 -9.50 2.82
CA LEU A 174 -11.18 -9.27 3.98
C LEU A 174 -10.38 -9.45 5.27
N VAL A 175 -9.65 -10.56 5.38
CA VAL A 175 -8.72 -10.82 6.48
C VAL A 175 -7.67 -9.71 6.56
N THR A 176 -7.05 -9.37 5.43
CA THR A 176 -6.05 -8.29 5.35
C THR A 176 -6.63 -6.96 5.76
N MET A 177 -7.89 -6.66 5.47
CA MET A 177 -8.55 -5.42 5.88
C MET A 177 -9.03 -5.44 7.35
N GLY A 178 -8.83 -6.56 8.06
CA GLY A 178 -9.28 -6.73 9.44
C GLY A 178 -10.79 -6.95 9.55
N LEU A 179 -11.43 -7.39 8.48
CA LEU A 179 -12.85 -7.65 8.41
C LEU A 179 -13.12 -9.04 8.96
N LYS A 180 -13.62 -9.10 10.19
CA LYS A 180 -14.17 -10.34 10.76
C LYS A 180 -15.56 -10.54 10.18
N LEU A 181 -15.63 -11.28 9.07
CA LEU A 181 -16.89 -11.77 8.55
C LEU A 181 -17.07 -13.21 9.00
N ASP A 182 -18.24 -13.54 9.52
CA ASP A 182 -18.62 -14.91 9.88
C ASP A 182 -19.07 -15.65 8.60
N LEU A 183 -18.12 -15.85 7.69
CA LEU A 183 -18.35 -16.44 6.37
C LEU A 183 -17.58 -17.75 6.25
N ASP A 184 -18.26 -18.77 5.73
CA ASP A 184 -17.61 -19.97 5.22
C ASP A 184 -16.82 -19.60 3.95
N LEU A 185 -15.50 -19.61 4.06
CA LEU A 185 -14.57 -19.21 3.00
C LEU A 185 -14.62 -20.15 1.80
N ALA A 186 -14.89 -21.43 2.02
CA ALA A 186 -15.01 -22.41 0.94
C ALA A 186 -16.31 -22.18 0.16
N ALA A 187 -17.40 -21.89 0.86
CA ALA A 187 -18.66 -21.53 0.23
C ALA A 187 -18.54 -20.21 -0.56
N LEU A 188 -17.86 -19.20 -0.01
CA LEU A 188 -17.62 -17.92 -0.67
C LEU A 188 -16.83 -18.10 -1.98
N ALA A 189 -15.77 -18.91 -1.95
CA ALA A 189 -14.92 -19.18 -3.11
C ALA A 189 -15.68 -19.88 -4.26
N ALA A 190 -16.70 -20.68 -3.93
CA ALA A 190 -17.51 -21.42 -4.89
C ALA A 190 -18.57 -20.58 -5.62
N LEU A 191 -18.87 -19.36 -5.14
CA LEU A 191 -19.85 -18.48 -5.77
C LEU A 191 -19.31 -17.85 -7.07
N PRO A 192 -20.18 -17.60 -8.07
CA PRO A 192 -19.85 -16.71 -9.19
C PRO A 192 -19.38 -15.34 -8.69
N GLU A 193 -18.47 -14.70 -9.43
CA GLU A 193 -17.85 -13.44 -8.98
C GLU A 193 -18.86 -12.33 -8.64
N PRO A 194 -19.91 -12.05 -9.45
CA PRO A 194 -20.89 -11.03 -9.09
C PRO A 194 -21.60 -11.32 -7.76
N GLU A 195 -22.03 -12.57 -7.55
CA GLU A 195 -22.72 -13.00 -6.32
C GLU A 195 -21.79 -12.91 -5.10
N ARG A 196 -20.51 -13.28 -5.27
CA ARG A 196 -19.49 -13.13 -4.25
C ARG A 196 -19.28 -11.67 -3.86
N ILE A 197 -19.15 -10.77 -4.84
CA ILE A 197 -18.95 -9.33 -4.59
C ILE A 197 -20.15 -8.75 -3.86
N GLN A 198 -21.37 -9.09 -4.29
CA GLN A 198 -22.59 -8.64 -3.63
C GLN A 198 -22.65 -9.11 -2.17
N LEU A 199 -22.39 -10.39 -1.91
CA LEU A 199 -22.39 -10.93 -0.55
C LEU A 199 -21.35 -10.23 0.34
N LEU A 200 -20.14 -9.99 -0.19
CA LEU A 200 -19.09 -9.28 0.54
C LEU A 200 -19.43 -7.82 0.83
N LEU A 201 -20.11 -7.16 -0.10
CA LEU A 201 -20.60 -5.80 0.10
C LEU A 201 -21.63 -5.75 1.23
N GLU A 202 -22.64 -6.63 1.16
CA GLU A 202 -23.71 -6.72 2.15
C GLU A 202 -23.15 -7.01 3.55
N GLN A 203 -22.27 -8.00 3.67
CA GLN A 203 -21.65 -8.39 4.95
C GLN A 203 -20.67 -7.33 5.47
N GLY A 204 -19.91 -6.70 4.60
CA GLY A 204 -19.03 -5.59 4.95
C GLY A 204 -19.82 -4.38 5.49
N ILE A 205 -20.97 -4.06 4.88
CA ILE A 205 -21.84 -2.99 5.38
C ILE A 205 -22.49 -3.40 6.72
N ALA A 206 -23.04 -4.62 6.81
CA ALA A 206 -23.74 -5.10 8.00
C ALA A 206 -22.85 -5.18 9.24
N SER A 207 -21.57 -5.55 9.06
CA SER A 207 -20.58 -5.59 10.14
C SER A 207 -20.01 -4.21 10.52
N GLY A 208 -20.37 -3.14 9.79
CA GLY A 208 -19.85 -1.78 9.99
C GLY A 208 -18.41 -1.55 9.48
N ALA A 209 -17.88 -2.56 8.79
CA ALA A 209 -16.57 -2.58 8.16
C ALA A 209 -16.46 -1.65 6.94
N LEU A 210 -17.48 -1.71 6.10
CA LEU A 210 -17.69 -0.81 4.97
C LEU A 210 -18.76 0.23 5.32
N PRO A 211 -18.66 1.45 4.78
CA PRO A 211 -19.71 2.44 4.93
C PRO A 211 -20.97 2.06 4.13
N PRO A 212 -22.18 2.49 4.54
CA PRO A 212 -23.43 2.12 3.87
C PRO A 212 -23.53 2.50 2.39
N ASP A 213 -22.76 3.49 1.94
CA ASP A 213 -22.69 3.99 0.56
C ASP A 213 -21.47 3.45 -0.22
N TYR A 214 -20.78 2.45 0.32
CA TYR A 214 -19.78 1.71 -0.45
C TYR A 214 -20.48 1.00 -1.62
N ASP A 215 -19.97 1.15 -2.84
CA ASP A 215 -20.57 0.59 -4.03
C ASP A 215 -19.83 -0.65 -4.55
N GLU A 216 -20.54 -1.42 -5.37
CA GLU A 216 -20.04 -2.65 -5.99
C GLU A 216 -18.81 -2.36 -6.85
N ASP A 217 -18.84 -1.32 -7.68
CA ASP A 217 -17.73 -0.95 -8.57
C ASP A 217 -16.42 -0.70 -7.81
N ARG A 218 -16.50 -0.02 -6.66
CA ARG A 218 -15.32 0.24 -5.81
C ARG A 218 -14.81 -1.04 -5.15
N LEU A 219 -15.71 -1.92 -4.70
CA LEU A 219 -15.33 -3.22 -4.16
C LEU A 219 -14.65 -4.09 -5.24
N THR A 220 -15.23 -4.14 -6.44
CA THR A 220 -14.70 -4.85 -7.61
C THR A 220 -13.30 -4.37 -7.95
N ARG A 221 -13.08 -3.06 -8.11
CA ARG A 221 -11.73 -2.50 -8.38
C ARG A 221 -10.72 -2.87 -7.32
N MET A 222 -11.12 -2.81 -6.05
CA MET A 222 -10.24 -3.15 -4.94
C MET A 222 -9.85 -4.63 -4.94
N LEU A 223 -10.81 -5.53 -5.21
CA LEU A 223 -10.56 -6.97 -5.35
C LEU A 223 -9.67 -7.28 -6.55
N HIS A 224 -9.90 -6.62 -7.68
CA HIS A 224 -9.10 -6.77 -8.89
C HIS A 224 -7.66 -6.25 -8.68
N ALA A 225 -7.48 -5.10 -8.04
CA ALA A 225 -6.16 -4.58 -7.71
C ALA A 225 -5.39 -5.53 -6.78
N TYR A 226 -6.07 -6.09 -5.77
CA TYR A 226 -5.47 -7.08 -4.88
C TYR A 226 -5.02 -8.35 -5.62
N ARG A 227 -5.87 -8.86 -6.53
CA ARG A 227 -5.54 -9.99 -7.42
C ARG A 227 -4.32 -9.70 -8.28
N HIS A 228 -4.31 -8.55 -8.96
CA HIS A 228 -3.19 -8.16 -9.81
C HIS A 228 -1.89 -8.03 -9.02
N ASN A 229 -1.94 -7.39 -7.85
CA ASN A 229 -0.79 -7.23 -6.96
C ASN A 229 -0.23 -8.58 -6.51
N GLY A 230 -1.09 -9.52 -6.09
CA GLY A 230 -0.64 -10.85 -5.68
C GLY A 230 -0.03 -11.63 -6.84
N SER A 231 -0.68 -11.59 -8.00
CA SER A 231 -0.18 -12.22 -9.21
C SER A 231 1.16 -11.64 -9.68
N ALA A 232 1.34 -10.32 -9.57
CA ALA A 232 2.60 -9.64 -9.88
C ALA A 232 3.72 -10.04 -8.90
N LEU A 233 3.38 -10.19 -7.63
CA LEU A 233 4.30 -10.60 -6.57
C LEU A 233 4.75 -12.07 -6.72
N GLU A 234 3.82 -13.00 -6.95
CA GLU A 234 4.10 -14.44 -7.17
C GLU A 234 5.09 -14.68 -8.32
N ARG A 235 4.95 -13.90 -9.40
CA ARG A 235 5.82 -14.00 -10.59
C ARG A 235 7.14 -13.27 -10.43
N HIS A 236 7.33 -12.48 -9.37
CA HIS A 236 8.49 -11.62 -9.27
C HIS A 236 9.71 -12.37 -8.73
N THR A 237 10.80 -12.29 -9.49
CA THR A 237 12.12 -12.74 -9.03
C THR A 237 12.91 -11.54 -8.52
N ILE A 238 13.30 -11.58 -7.26
CA ILE A 238 14.15 -10.54 -6.66
C ILE A 238 15.54 -10.60 -7.28
N ALA A 239 15.91 -9.59 -8.05
CA ALA A 239 17.26 -9.41 -8.56
C ALA A 239 18.19 -8.78 -7.48
N PRO A 240 19.50 -9.07 -7.49
CA PRO A 240 20.43 -8.46 -6.54
C PRO A 240 20.49 -6.93 -6.64
N PHE A 241 20.68 -6.28 -5.50
CA PHE A 241 20.83 -4.83 -5.35
C PHE A 241 22.20 -4.53 -4.70
N ALA A 242 23.03 -3.71 -5.33
CA ALA A 242 24.37 -3.45 -4.80
C ALA A 242 24.40 -2.55 -3.54
N GLY A 243 23.30 -1.87 -3.22
CA GLY A 243 23.23 -0.94 -2.09
C GLY A 243 22.86 -1.61 -0.77
N GLU A 244 22.66 -0.76 0.24
CA GLU A 244 22.33 -1.17 1.60
C GLU A 244 20.82 -1.16 1.86
N ALA A 245 20.35 -2.11 2.68
CA ALA A 245 18.97 -2.17 3.14
C ALA A 245 18.89 -2.34 4.67
N VAL A 246 17.80 -1.86 5.25
CA VAL A 246 17.46 -2.05 6.65
C VAL A 246 16.16 -2.85 6.75
N LEU A 247 16.22 -4.03 7.36
CA LEU A 247 15.07 -4.85 7.69
C LEU A 247 14.62 -4.54 9.12
N PHE A 248 13.38 -4.06 9.26
CA PHE A 248 12.68 -3.97 10.53
C PHE A 248 11.81 -5.22 10.69
N ARG A 249 12.26 -6.19 11.50
CA ARG A 249 11.56 -7.46 11.70
C ARG A 249 10.64 -7.38 12.92
N ALA A 250 9.43 -7.90 12.79
CA ALA A 250 8.51 -8.09 13.91
C ALA A 250 9.01 -9.22 14.83
N GLU A 251 9.03 -8.98 16.14
CA GLU A 251 9.47 -9.95 17.15
C GLU A 251 8.44 -11.07 17.39
N ASP A 252 7.16 -10.73 17.40
CA ASP A 252 6.07 -11.64 17.77
C ASP A 252 5.55 -12.39 16.53
N ARG A 253 6.39 -13.27 15.96
CA ARG A 253 5.99 -14.12 14.82
C ARG A 253 5.20 -15.34 15.32
N SER A 254 4.12 -15.72 14.62
CA SER A 254 3.31 -16.88 15.04
C SER A 254 4.10 -18.19 14.95
N ALA A 255 3.89 -19.09 15.91
CA ALA A 255 4.58 -20.39 15.98
C ALA A 255 4.33 -21.31 14.76
N ASP A 256 3.32 -21.00 13.94
CA ASP A 256 2.97 -21.75 12.73
C ASP A 256 3.77 -21.32 11.48
N VAL A 257 4.61 -20.30 11.58
CA VAL A 257 5.52 -19.91 10.49
C VAL A 257 6.69 -20.88 10.47
N VAL A 258 6.93 -21.50 9.30
CA VAL A 258 8.13 -22.32 9.02
C VAL A 258 9.37 -21.57 9.51
N GLU A 259 10.38 -22.28 10.02
CA GLU A 259 11.62 -21.66 10.51
C GLU A 259 12.26 -20.78 9.40
N GLU A 260 11.98 -19.47 9.46
CA GLU A 260 12.51 -18.47 8.53
C GLU A 260 13.89 -18.04 9.01
N PRO A 261 14.83 -17.76 8.09
CA PRO A 261 16.12 -17.22 8.49
C PRO A 261 15.93 -15.85 9.17
N TYR A 262 16.82 -15.50 10.10
CA TYR A 262 16.76 -14.25 10.88
C TYR A 262 16.63 -12.98 10.01
N ASP A 263 17.22 -13.01 8.81
CA ASP A 263 17.21 -11.93 7.83
C ASP A 263 16.03 -12.02 6.83
N LEU A 264 15.10 -12.95 7.04
CA LEU A 264 14.01 -13.32 6.14
C LEU A 264 14.47 -13.68 4.71
N GLY A 265 15.76 -13.95 4.51
CA GLY A 265 16.35 -14.24 3.21
C GLY A 265 16.87 -13.00 2.47
N TRP A 266 16.94 -11.82 3.09
CA TRP A 266 17.45 -10.63 2.39
C TRP A 266 18.97 -10.55 2.27
N GLY A 267 19.74 -11.26 3.09
CA GLY A 267 21.18 -11.08 3.22
C GLY A 267 21.96 -11.28 1.92
N GLU A 268 21.57 -12.26 1.10
CA GLU A 268 22.25 -12.54 -0.19
C GLU A 268 21.78 -11.65 -1.34
N ARG A 269 20.75 -10.81 -1.11
CA ARG A 269 20.10 -10.03 -2.17
C ARG A 269 20.60 -8.59 -2.23
N CYS A 270 21.26 -8.10 -1.18
CA CYS A 270 21.76 -6.73 -1.11
C CYS A 270 23.26 -6.67 -0.79
N GLY A 271 23.92 -5.55 -1.12
CA GLY A 271 25.33 -5.33 -0.81
C GLY A 271 25.62 -5.22 0.68
N GLY A 272 24.61 -4.85 1.48
CA GLY A 272 24.66 -4.88 2.94
C GLY A 272 23.26 -4.86 3.54
N LEU A 273 23.04 -5.67 4.58
CA LEU A 273 21.79 -5.74 5.32
C LEU A 273 22.00 -5.42 6.79
N THR A 274 21.23 -4.47 7.33
CA THR A 274 21.07 -4.27 8.77
C THR A 274 19.70 -4.78 9.20
N VAL A 275 19.65 -5.71 10.15
CA VAL A 275 18.38 -6.19 10.74
C VAL A 275 18.14 -5.51 12.08
N ARG A 276 16.90 -5.08 12.32
CA ARG A 276 16.42 -4.42 13.53
C ARG A 276 15.14 -5.10 13.99
N ASP A 277 15.17 -5.70 15.16
CA ASP A 277 13.99 -6.28 15.77
C ASP A 277 13.11 -5.18 16.37
N THR A 278 11.80 -5.31 16.21
CA THR A 278 10.80 -4.35 16.67
C THR A 278 9.61 -5.08 17.30
N PRO A 279 9.10 -4.63 18.47
CA PRO A 279 7.93 -5.24 19.10
C PRO A 279 6.69 -5.19 18.20
N GLY A 280 5.92 -6.29 18.17
CA GLY A 280 4.72 -6.44 17.35
C GLY A 280 4.75 -7.70 16.48
N THR A 281 3.64 -7.90 15.76
CA THR A 281 3.35 -9.02 14.86
C THR A 281 3.41 -8.64 13.39
#